data_AF-A0A7Z0WQV6-F1
#
_entry.id   AF-A0A7Z0WQV6-F1
#
_cell.length_a   1.000
_cell.length_b   1.000
_cell.length_c   1.000
_cell.angle_alpha   90.00
_cell.angle_beta   90.00
_cell.angle_gamma   90.00
#
_symmetry.space_group_name_H-M   'P 1'
#
loop_
_entity.id
_entity.type
_entity.pdbx_description
1 polymer ?
#
loop_
_entity_poly.entity_id
_entity_poly.type
_entity_poly.pdbx_seq_one_letter_code
_entity_poly.pdbx_strand_id
1 'polypeptide(L)'
;MLGLVAAMTAGLLAPSVASAAQAQSLEWVALGDSYTAGVIQATGDVVDNPPDGCARTTESYPEVIRRDLGSLVNLRNVSCGAATVTDVYRDEQTPLGRPLPPLGTDPDAPFAPVPVQLDALTPGTELVTVGAGGNTIGFGPILVRCLTLGAENLGVGTPCADEFTASLPQRLETLRAEYDQMLTAIHAKSPFAKVITVGYPHVIPDDATDCTYGDPRQFATMTSGDLDWARTSVLEPLNTVIQQVTAAHGDTFVDLYAPSRGHSVCDDTGTDNWADGIFTSLVPLRYAYVHPNARGHADAAALVEDAILGG
;
A
#
# COMPACT_ATOMS: atom_id res chain seq x y z
N MET A 1 86.38 -19.21 -28.92
CA MET A 1 85.08 -19.81 -28.55
C MET A 1 85.00 -19.88 -27.03
N LEU A 2 84.23 -19.02 -26.38
CA LEU A 2 83.67 -19.20 -25.04
C LEU A 2 82.60 -18.11 -24.85
N GLY A 3 81.35 -18.55 -24.71
CA GLY A 3 80.13 -17.77 -24.91
C GLY A 3 79.66 -16.96 -23.70
N LEU A 4 78.96 -15.87 -23.99
CA LEU A 4 78.24 -15.03 -23.05
C LEU A 4 76.94 -15.73 -22.62
N VAL A 5 76.72 -15.90 -21.32
CA VAL A 5 75.45 -16.38 -20.75
C VAL A 5 74.63 -15.15 -20.35
N ALA A 6 73.52 -14.90 -21.04
CA ALA A 6 72.55 -13.88 -20.67
C ALA A 6 71.51 -14.47 -19.70
N ALA A 7 71.46 -13.97 -18.48
CA ALA A 7 70.44 -14.33 -17.49
C ALA A 7 69.15 -13.55 -17.77
N MET A 8 68.08 -14.24 -18.17
CA MET A 8 66.74 -13.67 -18.27
C MET A 8 66.05 -13.77 -16.90
N THR A 9 65.81 -12.63 -16.26
CA THR A 9 64.93 -12.53 -15.08
C THR A 9 63.47 -12.50 -15.54
N ALA A 10 62.75 -13.59 -15.33
CA ALA A 10 61.30 -13.65 -15.53
C ALA A 10 60.60 -12.86 -14.42
N GLY A 11 59.99 -11.72 -14.78
CA GLY A 11 59.13 -10.96 -13.88
C GLY A 11 57.83 -11.73 -13.64
N LEU A 12 57.60 -12.14 -12.38
CA LEU A 12 56.33 -12.68 -11.92
C LEU A 12 55.29 -11.54 -11.90
N LEU A 13 54.39 -11.53 -12.88
CA LEU A 13 53.17 -10.72 -12.83
C LEU A 13 52.21 -11.40 -11.84
N ALA A 14 52.01 -10.79 -10.68
CA ALA A 14 50.95 -11.21 -9.77
C ALA A 14 49.58 -10.91 -10.43
N PRO A 15 48.61 -11.84 -10.38
CA PRO A 15 47.27 -11.58 -10.89
C PRO A 15 46.60 -10.52 -10.02
N SER A 16 46.22 -9.40 -10.64
CA SER A 16 45.34 -8.40 -10.06
C SER A 16 43.97 -9.04 -9.84
N VAL A 17 43.67 -9.48 -8.63
CA VAL A 17 42.29 -9.77 -8.22
C VAL A 17 41.55 -8.45 -8.20
N ALA A 18 40.77 -8.16 -9.25
CA ALA A 18 39.78 -7.11 -9.21
C ALA A 18 38.79 -7.50 -8.10
N SER A 19 38.74 -6.73 -7.01
CA SER A 19 37.60 -6.80 -6.10
C SER A 19 36.37 -6.50 -6.94
N ALA A 20 35.49 -7.50 -7.11
CA ALA A 20 34.15 -7.24 -7.56
C ALA A 20 33.58 -6.21 -6.58
N ALA A 21 33.27 -5.01 -7.06
CA ALA A 21 32.48 -4.06 -6.29
C ALA A 21 31.20 -4.81 -5.91
N GLN A 22 30.98 -5.06 -4.63
CA GLN A 22 29.69 -5.56 -4.17
C GLN A 22 28.67 -4.52 -4.64
N ALA A 23 27.74 -4.95 -5.49
CA ALA A 23 26.60 -4.11 -5.84
C ALA A 23 25.98 -3.64 -4.53
N GLN A 24 25.98 -2.32 -4.30
CA GLN A 24 25.34 -1.77 -3.11
C GLN A 24 23.85 -2.09 -3.21
N SER A 25 23.27 -2.50 -2.08
CA SER A 25 21.83 -2.70 -1.97
C SER A 25 21.14 -1.36 -2.23
N LEU A 26 20.08 -1.38 -3.05
CA LEU A 26 19.24 -0.21 -3.30
C LEU A 26 18.56 0.22 -1.99
N GLU A 27 18.84 1.45 -1.53
CA GLU A 27 18.23 1.97 -0.31
C GLU A 27 16.78 2.38 -0.56
N TRP A 28 15.84 1.55 -0.10
CA TRP A 28 14.42 1.67 -0.38
C TRP A 28 13.61 2.01 0.88
N VAL A 29 12.79 3.06 0.81
CA VAL A 29 11.80 3.35 1.84
C VAL A 29 10.38 3.13 1.31
N ALA A 30 9.60 2.30 2.00
CA ALA A 30 8.17 2.14 1.73
C ALA A 30 7.34 2.98 2.71
N LEU A 31 6.63 3.94 2.17
CA LEU A 31 5.68 4.82 2.85
C LEU A 31 4.25 4.39 2.50
N GLY A 32 3.29 4.76 3.33
CA GLY A 32 1.88 4.64 2.96
C GLY A 32 0.97 4.24 4.11
N ASP A 33 -0.23 3.82 3.72
CA ASP A 33 -1.31 3.46 4.61
C ASP A 33 -1.48 1.93 4.77
N SER A 34 -2.67 1.50 5.17
CA SER A 34 -3.02 0.10 5.39
C SER A 34 -2.91 -0.80 4.16
N TYR A 35 -3.06 -0.26 2.95
CA TYR A 35 -2.88 -1.00 1.69
C TYR A 35 -1.40 -1.21 1.35
N THR A 36 -0.49 -0.46 1.98
CA THR A 36 0.94 -0.73 1.94
C THR A 36 1.38 -1.62 3.11
N ALA A 37 0.85 -1.39 4.31
CA ALA A 37 1.21 -2.16 5.50
C ALA A 37 0.65 -3.60 5.51
N GLY A 38 -0.45 -3.87 4.80
CA GLY A 38 -1.08 -5.19 4.80
C GLY A 38 -1.73 -5.54 6.14
N VAL A 39 -2.56 -4.65 6.66
CA VAL A 39 -3.00 -4.62 8.08
C VAL A 39 -3.89 -5.78 8.54
N ILE A 40 -4.30 -6.68 7.65
CA ILE A 40 -5.24 -7.76 7.97
C ILE A 40 -4.50 -9.06 8.26
N GLN A 41 -5.13 -9.95 9.02
CA GLN A 41 -4.53 -11.25 9.36
C GLN A 41 -4.39 -12.17 8.13
N ALA A 42 -5.15 -11.91 7.05
CA ALA A 42 -5.02 -12.64 5.79
C ALA A 42 -3.72 -12.31 5.04
N THR A 43 -2.99 -11.28 5.49
CA THR A 43 -1.70 -10.84 4.91
C THR A 43 -0.51 -11.27 5.80
N GLY A 44 -0.74 -12.21 6.72
CA GLY A 44 0.31 -12.81 7.54
C GLY A 44 0.52 -12.14 8.89
N ASP A 45 1.66 -12.46 9.50
CA ASP A 45 2.03 -12.04 10.85
C ASP A 45 2.53 -10.59 10.86
N VAL A 46 2.39 -9.90 12.00
CA VAL A 46 2.93 -8.55 12.16
C VAL A 46 4.46 -8.61 12.21
N VAL A 47 5.14 -7.74 11.45
CA VAL A 47 6.61 -7.71 11.36
C VAL A 47 7.27 -6.99 12.53
N ASP A 48 6.57 -6.03 13.13
CA ASP A 48 7.07 -5.19 14.21
C ASP A 48 7.14 -5.99 15.53
N ASN A 49 8.31 -5.94 16.21
CA ASN A 49 8.52 -6.60 17.49
C ASN A 49 9.34 -5.70 18.45
N PRO A 50 8.72 -5.10 19.49
CA PRO A 50 7.29 -5.20 19.81
C PRO A 50 6.40 -4.49 18.76
N PRO A 51 5.11 -4.85 18.63
CA PRO A 51 4.18 -4.14 17.76
C PRO A 51 4.05 -2.67 18.15
N ASP A 52 4.07 -1.78 17.16
CA ASP A 52 3.86 -0.33 17.35
C ASP A 52 2.45 0.13 16.93
N GLY A 53 1.58 -0.81 16.55
CA GLY A 53 0.20 -0.55 16.13
C GLY A 53 0.03 -0.16 14.67
N CYS A 54 1.11 -0.03 13.89
CA CYS A 54 1.00 0.20 12.44
C CYS A 54 0.60 -1.03 11.64
N ALA A 55 0.70 -2.21 12.26
CA ALA A 55 0.20 -3.49 11.75
C ALA A 55 0.78 -3.90 10.39
N ARG A 56 2.06 -3.58 10.13
CA ARG A 56 2.79 -4.05 8.95
C ARG A 56 2.94 -5.57 8.96
N THR A 57 2.71 -6.25 7.83
CA THR A 57 2.69 -7.72 7.78
C THR A 57 3.68 -8.36 6.82
N THR A 58 4.00 -9.62 7.11
CA THR A 58 4.97 -10.42 6.36
C THR A 58 4.62 -10.65 4.89
N GLU A 59 3.34 -10.61 4.51
CA GLU A 59 2.90 -10.74 3.10
C GLU A 59 2.40 -9.41 2.52
N SER A 60 2.69 -8.28 3.15
CA SER A 60 2.45 -6.98 2.53
C SER A 60 3.37 -6.79 1.33
N TYR A 61 2.93 -6.03 0.31
CA TYR A 61 3.68 -5.95 -0.94
C TYR A 61 5.14 -5.51 -0.75
N PRO A 62 5.48 -4.58 0.19
CA PRO A 62 6.88 -4.24 0.41
C PRO A 62 7.70 -5.42 0.93
N GLU A 63 7.13 -6.21 1.84
CA GLU A 63 7.80 -7.35 2.46
C GLU A 63 7.95 -8.54 1.50
N VAL A 64 6.99 -8.72 0.58
CA VAL A 64 7.08 -9.68 -0.52
C VAL A 64 8.25 -9.32 -1.43
N ILE A 65 8.32 -8.07 -1.92
CA ILE A 65 9.44 -7.61 -2.78
C ILE A 65 10.78 -7.71 -2.05
N ARG A 66 10.84 -7.35 -0.75
CA ARG A 66 12.08 -7.50 0.04
C ARG A 66 12.57 -8.95 0.05
N ARG A 67 11.64 -9.91 0.15
CA ARG A 67 11.97 -11.34 0.11
C ARG A 67 12.42 -11.77 -1.29
N ASP A 68 11.74 -11.28 -2.33
CA ASP A 68 11.96 -11.70 -3.72
C ASP A 68 13.28 -11.13 -4.28
N LEU A 69 13.58 -9.85 -4.00
CA LEU A 69 14.82 -9.18 -4.41
C LEU A 69 16.01 -9.45 -3.46
N GLY A 70 15.74 -9.90 -2.22
CA GLY A 70 16.76 -10.28 -1.26
C GLY A 70 17.79 -9.18 -1.01
N SER A 71 19.09 -9.50 -1.18
CA SER A 71 20.19 -8.54 -0.91
C SER A 71 20.31 -7.41 -1.92
N LEU A 72 19.48 -7.37 -2.98
CA LEU A 72 19.48 -6.28 -3.95
C LEU A 72 18.84 -5.01 -3.38
N VAL A 73 18.02 -5.12 -2.34
CA VAL A 73 17.33 -3.99 -1.70
C VAL A 73 17.57 -3.99 -0.20
N ASN A 74 17.68 -2.79 0.37
CA ASN A 74 17.62 -2.57 1.80
C ASN A 74 16.32 -1.81 2.10
N LEU A 75 15.26 -2.55 2.45
CA LEU A 75 13.94 -1.98 2.71
C LEU A 75 13.85 -1.42 4.14
N ARG A 76 13.39 -0.17 4.23
CA ARG A 76 12.81 0.42 5.43
C ARG A 76 11.33 0.65 5.23
N ASN A 77 10.49 -0.25 5.74
CA ASN A 77 9.04 -0.13 5.68
C ASN A 77 8.52 0.64 6.89
N VAL A 78 7.97 1.84 6.65
CA VAL A 78 7.36 2.69 7.69
C VAL A 78 5.90 3.00 7.40
N SER A 79 5.29 2.27 6.46
CA SER A 79 3.84 2.37 6.21
C SER A 79 3.04 2.03 7.46
N CYS A 80 1.89 2.67 7.65
CA CYS A 80 1.13 2.54 8.88
C CYS A 80 -0.37 2.49 8.62
N GLY A 81 -1.05 1.54 9.26
CA GLY A 81 -2.50 1.42 9.15
C GLY A 81 -3.22 2.72 9.45
N ALA A 82 -4.19 3.08 8.61
CA ALA A 82 -4.98 4.32 8.69
C ALA A 82 -4.23 5.64 8.47
N ALA A 83 -2.96 5.62 8.04
CA ALA A 83 -2.22 6.84 7.71
C ALA A 83 -2.94 7.66 6.61
N THR A 84 -3.12 8.95 6.88
CA THR A 84 -3.48 9.97 5.89
C THR A 84 -2.23 10.44 5.16
N VAL A 85 -2.40 11.19 4.07
CA VAL A 85 -1.26 11.83 3.38
C VAL A 85 -0.45 12.71 4.33
N THR A 86 -1.10 13.42 5.25
CA THR A 86 -0.37 14.30 6.19
C THR A 86 0.41 13.51 7.23
N ASP A 87 -0.02 12.31 7.63
CA ASP A 87 0.79 11.40 8.46
C ASP A 87 2.07 10.94 7.73
N VAL A 88 2.04 10.91 6.40
CA VAL A 88 3.22 10.59 5.60
C VAL A 88 4.26 11.71 5.66
N TYR A 89 3.86 12.99 5.51
CA TYR A 89 4.83 14.09 5.29
C TYR A 89 4.90 15.17 6.39
N ARG A 90 3.96 15.22 7.33
CA ARG A 90 3.83 16.36 8.26
C ARG A 90 3.57 15.97 9.71
N ASP A 91 2.65 15.05 9.95
CA ASP A 91 2.07 14.82 11.27
C ASP A 91 2.53 13.47 11.84
N GLU A 92 2.78 13.42 13.15
CA GLU A 92 2.97 12.15 13.84
C GLU A 92 1.63 11.43 13.96
N GLN A 93 1.64 10.12 13.75
CA GLN A 93 0.42 9.31 13.79
C GLN A 93 0.30 8.63 15.15
N THR A 94 -0.92 8.56 15.71
CA THR A 94 -1.23 7.61 16.80
C THR A 94 -1.86 6.35 16.19
N PRO A 95 -1.16 5.20 16.16
CA PRO A 95 -1.68 4.02 15.49
C PRO A 95 -2.89 3.41 16.19
N LEU A 96 -3.80 2.83 15.40
CA LEU A 96 -5.02 2.19 15.90
C LEU A 96 -4.84 0.70 16.23
N GLY A 97 -3.77 0.07 15.74
CA GLY A 97 -3.63 -1.38 15.72
C GLY A 97 -4.69 -2.05 14.83
N ARG A 98 -5.10 -3.25 15.21
CA ARG A 98 -6.16 -4.05 14.60
C ARG A 98 -7.38 -4.06 15.53
N PRO A 99 -8.25 -3.03 15.50
CA PRO A 99 -9.45 -3.03 16.32
C PRO A 99 -10.32 -4.26 16.02
N LEU A 100 -11.01 -4.77 17.04
CA LEU A 100 -11.88 -5.95 16.96
C LEU A 100 -13.35 -5.60 17.32
N PRO A 101 -14.09 -4.76 16.56
CA PRO A 101 -15.45 -4.35 16.91
C PRO A 101 -16.49 -5.46 16.73
N PRO A 102 -17.34 -5.79 17.72
CA PRO A 102 -17.71 -4.93 18.85
C PRO A 102 -16.90 -5.20 20.14
N LEU A 103 -15.91 -6.10 20.10
CA LEU A 103 -15.14 -6.53 21.27
C LEU A 103 -14.21 -5.44 21.83
N GLY A 104 -13.80 -4.46 21.02
CA GLY A 104 -13.07 -3.27 21.50
C GLY A 104 -11.94 -2.83 20.58
N THR A 105 -10.99 -2.09 21.16
CA THR A 105 -9.71 -1.72 20.51
C THR A 105 -8.80 -2.93 20.41
N ASP A 106 -7.66 -2.76 19.71
CA ASP A 106 -6.58 -3.73 19.73
C ASP A 106 -6.16 -4.06 21.18
N PRO A 107 -5.90 -5.34 21.54
CA PRO A 107 -5.47 -5.73 22.88
C PRO A 107 -4.15 -5.11 23.34
N ASP A 108 -3.28 -4.71 22.41
CA ASP A 108 -1.99 -4.08 22.70
C ASP A 108 -2.09 -2.54 22.75
N ALA A 109 -3.27 -1.97 22.52
CA ALA A 109 -3.53 -0.53 22.63
C ALA A 109 -3.53 -0.05 24.11
N PRO A 110 -3.24 1.25 24.38
CA PRO A 110 -2.89 2.29 23.41
C PRO A 110 -1.44 2.20 22.93
N PHE A 111 -1.23 2.48 21.65
CA PHE A 111 0.11 2.59 21.06
C PHE A 111 0.68 4.00 21.24
N ALA A 112 2.01 4.09 21.32
CA ALA A 112 2.69 5.38 21.32
C ALA A 112 2.60 6.03 19.92
N PRO A 113 2.67 7.38 19.82
CA PRO A 113 2.79 8.04 18.54
C PRO A 113 4.02 7.55 17.77
N VAL A 114 3.84 7.31 16.47
CA VAL A 114 4.92 6.99 15.54
C VAL A 114 5.35 8.26 14.79
N PRO A 115 6.65 8.42 14.48
CA PRO A 115 7.14 9.60 13.76
C PRO A 115 6.46 9.77 12.40
N VAL A 116 6.54 10.99 11.87
CA VAL A 116 6.21 11.30 10.47
C VAL A 116 6.96 10.34 9.55
N GLN A 117 6.28 9.68 8.60
CA GLN A 117 6.93 8.65 7.79
C GLN A 117 8.09 9.21 6.93
N LEU A 118 8.00 10.47 6.50
CA LEU A 118 9.03 11.20 5.76
C LEU A 118 10.38 11.27 6.51
N ASP A 119 10.39 11.14 7.84
CA ASP A 119 11.63 11.09 8.61
C ASP A 119 12.42 9.79 8.41
N ALA A 120 11.84 8.80 7.73
CA ALA A 120 12.57 7.63 7.28
C ALA A 120 13.51 7.90 6.10
N LEU A 121 13.24 8.95 5.32
CA LEU A 121 14.02 9.31 4.14
C LEU A 121 15.33 10.00 4.54
N THR A 122 16.38 9.71 3.77
CA THR A 122 17.67 10.38 3.88
C THR A 122 18.09 10.90 2.49
N PRO A 123 19.11 11.77 2.41
CA PRO A 123 19.67 12.17 1.11
C PRO A 123 20.23 11.00 0.29
N GLY A 124 20.50 9.85 0.92
CA GLY A 124 20.98 8.63 0.28
C GLY A 124 19.89 7.60 -0.04
N THR A 125 18.61 7.90 0.22
CA THR A 125 17.50 7.05 -0.23
C THR A 125 17.44 7.10 -1.75
N GLU A 126 17.40 5.92 -2.39
CA GLU A 126 17.45 5.78 -3.85
C GLU A 126 16.10 5.40 -4.45
N LEU A 127 15.22 4.78 -3.65
CA LEU A 127 13.88 4.40 -4.04
C LEU A 127 12.87 4.74 -2.94
N VAL A 128 11.75 5.32 -3.33
CA VAL A 128 10.59 5.55 -2.45
C VAL A 128 9.35 4.96 -3.10
N THR A 129 8.63 4.10 -2.38
CA THR A 129 7.27 3.71 -2.77
C THR A 129 6.26 4.36 -1.82
N VAL A 130 5.15 4.87 -2.33
CA VAL A 130 4.10 5.48 -1.49
C VAL A 130 2.69 5.13 -1.96
N GLY A 131 1.94 4.43 -1.10
CA GLY A 131 0.51 4.14 -1.31
C GLY A 131 -0.33 4.76 -0.19
N ALA A 132 -0.96 5.90 -0.45
CA ALA A 132 -1.78 6.64 0.51
C ALA A 132 -2.86 7.48 -0.20
N GLY A 133 -3.84 7.97 0.55
CA GLY A 133 -4.86 8.91 0.06
C GLY A 133 -6.30 8.53 0.45
N GLY A 134 -6.59 7.24 0.57
CA GLY A 134 -7.91 6.73 0.98
C GLY A 134 -8.35 7.28 2.34
N ASN A 135 -7.44 7.34 3.32
CA ASN A 135 -7.76 7.91 4.63
C ASN A 135 -7.93 9.43 4.60
N THR A 136 -7.20 10.15 3.73
CA THR A 136 -7.36 11.61 3.54
C THR A 136 -8.76 11.96 3.03
N ILE A 137 -9.31 11.17 2.11
CA ILE A 137 -10.70 11.37 1.66
C ILE A 137 -11.73 10.83 2.66
N GLY A 138 -11.30 10.12 3.70
CA GLY A 138 -12.15 9.60 4.77
C GLY A 138 -12.80 8.25 4.47
N PHE A 139 -12.15 7.37 3.70
CA PHE A 139 -12.71 6.09 3.27
C PHE A 139 -13.19 5.21 4.45
N GLY A 140 -12.40 5.08 5.52
CA GLY A 140 -12.77 4.28 6.70
C GLY A 140 -14.09 4.75 7.36
N PRO A 141 -14.21 6.02 7.77
CA PRO A 141 -15.46 6.56 8.29
C PRO A 141 -16.64 6.48 7.31
N ILE A 142 -16.41 6.70 6.01
CA ILE A 142 -17.43 6.55 4.96
C ILE A 142 -17.93 5.11 4.93
N LEU A 143 -17.03 4.11 4.85
CA LEU A 143 -17.39 2.70 4.82
C LEU A 143 -18.28 2.32 6.01
N VAL A 144 -17.86 2.65 7.24
CA VAL A 144 -18.62 2.35 8.46
C VAL A 144 -20.01 3.00 8.44
N ARG A 145 -20.08 4.25 7.98
CA ARG A 145 -21.36 4.97 7.87
C ARG A 145 -22.26 4.34 6.81
N CYS A 146 -21.72 3.94 5.66
CA CYS A 146 -22.50 3.37 4.57
C CYS A 146 -23.04 1.97 4.90
N LEU A 147 -22.29 1.18 5.67
CA LEU A 147 -22.81 -0.06 6.27
C LEU A 147 -24.03 0.22 7.16
N THR A 148 -23.96 1.26 7.99
CA THR A 148 -25.07 1.64 8.89
C THR A 148 -26.30 2.09 8.09
N LEU A 149 -26.10 3.00 7.14
CA LEU A 149 -27.15 3.53 6.28
C LEU A 149 -27.83 2.45 5.43
N GLY A 150 -27.05 1.55 4.83
CA GLY A 150 -27.60 0.46 4.03
C GLY A 150 -28.36 -0.58 4.87
N ALA A 151 -28.02 -0.75 6.15
CA ALA A 151 -28.83 -1.53 7.10
C ALA A 151 -30.14 -0.82 7.45
N GLU A 152 -30.09 0.49 7.73
CA GLU A 152 -31.27 1.33 8.03
C GLU A 152 -32.27 1.39 6.86
N ASN A 153 -31.76 1.32 5.62
CA ASN A 153 -32.55 1.36 4.39
C ASN A 153 -32.85 -0.03 3.81
N LEU A 154 -32.56 -1.11 4.55
CA LEU A 154 -32.84 -2.50 4.17
C LEU A 154 -32.31 -2.89 2.77
N GLY A 155 -31.15 -2.33 2.39
CA GLY A 155 -30.50 -2.64 1.12
C GLY A 155 -31.07 -1.91 -0.09
N VAL A 156 -31.95 -0.93 0.10
CA VAL A 156 -32.63 -0.23 -0.99
C VAL A 156 -32.04 1.16 -1.23
N GLY A 157 -31.90 1.53 -2.51
CA GLY A 157 -31.49 2.87 -2.92
C GLY A 157 -29.99 3.12 -2.78
N THR A 158 -29.62 4.37 -2.53
CA THR A 158 -28.23 4.84 -2.49
C THR A 158 -27.96 5.76 -1.28
N PRO A 159 -28.31 5.34 -0.05
CA PRO A 159 -28.23 6.24 1.11
C PRO A 159 -26.80 6.71 1.40
N CYS A 160 -25.77 5.93 1.06
CA CYS A 160 -24.37 6.38 1.14
C CYS A 160 -24.09 7.51 0.13
N ALA A 161 -24.50 7.32 -1.13
CA ALA A 161 -24.33 8.33 -2.17
C ALA A 161 -25.06 9.63 -1.82
N ASP A 162 -26.29 9.52 -1.30
CA ASP A 162 -27.12 10.66 -0.90
C ASP A 162 -26.45 11.50 0.20
N GLU A 163 -25.74 10.85 1.14
CA GLU A 163 -25.04 11.53 2.23
C GLU A 163 -23.71 12.16 1.77
N PHE A 164 -22.93 11.47 0.94
CA PHE A 164 -21.52 11.84 0.73
C PHE A 164 -21.21 12.55 -0.59
N THR A 165 -22.01 12.39 -1.64
CA THR A 165 -21.69 12.88 -3.00
C THR A 165 -21.33 14.36 -3.03
N ALA A 166 -22.07 15.20 -2.31
CA ALA A 166 -21.82 16.65 -2.28
C ALA A 166 -20.46 17.04 -1.67
N SER A 167 -19.89 16.20 -0.81
CA SER A 167 -18.62 16.47 -0.12
C SER A 167 -17.38 15.95 -0.87
N LEU A 168 -17.57 14.98 -1.79
CA LEU A 168 -16.47 14.31 -2.48
C LEU A 168 -15.56 15.26 -3.28
N PRO A 169 -16.07 16.25 -4.04
CA PRO A 169 -15.19 17.15 -4.79
C PRO A 169 -14.19 17.89 -3.90
N GLN A 170 -14.64 18.36 -2.72
CA GLN A 170 -13.77 19.05 -1.77
C GLN A 170 -12.74 18.10 -1.15
N ARG A 171 -13.14 16.86 -0.82
CA ARG A 171 -12.23 15.83 -0.28
C ARG A 171 -11.13 15.47 -1.29
N LEU A 172 -11.49 15.33 -2.56
CA LEU A 172 -10.55 15.06 -3.65
C LEU A 172 -9.62 16.25 -3.93
N GLU A 173 -10.09 17.49 -3.78
CA GLU A 173 -9.23 18.67 -3.86
C GLU A 173 -8.23 18.75 -2.69
N THR A 174 -8.69 18.47 -1.47
CA THR A 174 -7.80 18.34 -0.31
C THR A 174 -6.74 17.27 -0.55
N LEU A 175 -7.16 16.08 -1.02
CA LEU A 175 -6.21 15.03 -1.38
C LEU A 175 -5.19 15.52 -2.41
N ARG A 176 -5.63 16.15 -3.51
CA ARG A 176 -4.73 16.66 -4.55
C ARG A 176 -3.67 17.60 -3.97
N ALA A 177 -4.09 18.56 -3.15
CA ALA A 177 -3.20 19.52 -2.54
C ALA A 177 -2.21 18.86 -1.57
N GLU A 178 -2.68 17.97 -0.69
CA GLU A 178 -1.82 17.28 0.28
C GLU A 178 -0.84 16.31 -0.42
N TYR A 179 -1.29 15.61 -1.46
CA TYR A 179 -0.45 14.68 -2.21
C TYR A 179 0.66 15.41 -2.97
N ASP A 180 0.37 16.58 -3.54
CA ASP A 180 1.38 17.45 -4.15
C ASP A 180 2.44 17.91 -3.14
N GLN A 181 2.02 18.28 -1.93
CA GLN A 181 2.95 18.66 -0.86
C GLN A 181 3.77 17.46 -0.37
N MET A 182 3.17 16.27 -0.30
CA MET A 182 3.88 15.05 0.06
C MET A 182 4.99 14.72 -0.95
N LEU A 183 4.69 14.70 -2.26
CA LEU A 183 5.70 14.42 -3.29
C LEU A 183 6.79 15.51 -3.32
N THR A 184 6.41 16.78 -3.18
CA THR A 184 7.37 17.89 -3.02
C THR A 184 8.33 17.64 -1.85
N ALA A 185 7.80 17.21 -0.70
CA ALA A 185 8.59 16.98 0.49
C ALA A 185 9.51 15.75 0.35
N ILE A 186 9.05 14.69 -0.32
CA ILE A 186 9.86 13.51 -0.67
C ILE A 186 11.06 13.92 -1.53
N HIS A 187 10.83 14.65 -2.63
CA HIS A 187 11.89 15.14 -3.52
C HIS A 187 12.84 16.11 -2.82
N ALA A 188 12.35 16.93 -1.88
CA ALA A 188 13.19 17.81 -1.08
C ALA A 188 14.13 17.04 -0.13
N LYS A 189 13.66 15.93 0.46
CA LYS A 189 14.43 15.11 1.42
C LYS A 189 15.39 14.15 0.71
N SER A 190 14.99 13.63 -0.45
CA SER A 190 15.73 12.63 -1.23
C SER A 190 15.72 12.99 -2.72
N PRO A 191 16.49 14.01 -3.15
CA PRO A 191 16.41 14.62 -4.48
C PRO A 191 16.86 13.72 -5.65
N PHE A 192 17.43 12.56 -5.35
CA PHE A 192 17.87 11.58 -6.34
C PHE A 192 17.06 10.28 -6.29
N ALA A 193 16.10 10.17 -5.37
CA ALA A 193 15.29 8.97 -5.27
C ALA A 193 14.35 8.84 -6.48
N LYS A 194 14.23 7.63 -7.00
CA LYS A 194 13.10 7.27 -7.84
C LYS A 194 11.87 7.17 -6.96
N VAL A 195 10.81 7.90 -7.27
CA VAL A 195 9.55 7.84 -6.53
C VAL A 195 8.52 7.08 -7.35
N ILE A 196 7.91 6.09 -6.71
CA ILE A 196 6.85 5.25 -7.26
C ILE A 196 5.61 5.41 -6.36
N THR A 197 4.53 5.91 -6.91
CA THR A 197 3.24 5.95 -6.22
C THR A 197 2.42 4.72 -6.57
N VAL A 198 1.67 4.20 -5.60
CA VAL A 198 0.90 2.96 -5.75
C VAL A 198 -0.58 3.28 -5.60
N GLY A 199 -1.37 2.98 -6.64
CA GLY A 199 -2.82 3.14 -6.62
C GLY A 199 -3.53 2.07 -5.79
N TYR A 200 -4.84 2.23 -5.63
CA TYR A 200 -5.71 1.25 -4.97
C TYR A 200 -6.29 0.24 -5.98
N PRO A 201 -6.44 -1.05 -5.61
CA PRO A 201 -7.00 -2.08 -6.49
C PRO A 201 -8.51 -1.95 -6.69
N HIS A 202 -9.03 -2.69 -7.66
CA HIS A 202 -10.44 -2.79 -8.05
C HIS A 202 -11.25 -3.66 -7.09
N VAL A 203 -11.43 -3.18 -5.86
CA VAL A 203 -12.04 -3.96 -4.76
C VAL A 203 -13.56 -4.14 -4.89
N ILE A 204 -14.25 -3.34 -5.70
CA ILE A 204 -15.69 -3.44 -6.00
C ILE A 204 -15.82 -3.94 -7.44
N PRO A 205 -16.66 -4.95 -7.76
CA PRO A 205 -16.80 -5.47 -9.12
C PRO A 205 -17.38 -4.45 -10.11
N ASP A 206 -17.20 -4.69 -11.41
CA ASP A 206 -17.76 -3.86 -12.48
C ASP A 206 -19.30 -3.87 -12.42
N ASP A 207 -19.89 -5.03 -12.13
CA ASP A 207 -21.32 -5.18 -11.82
C ASP A 207 -21.50 -5.36 -10.31
N ALA A 208 -21.95 -4.30 -9.63
CA ALA A 208 -22.21 -4.34 -8.19
C ALA A 208 -23.28 -5.35 -7.78
N THR A 209 -24.06 -5.91 -8.72
CA THR A 209 -25.02 -6.98 -8.43
C THR A 209 -24.37 -8.35 -8.24
N ASP A 210 -23.08 -8.50 -8.59
CA ASP A 210 -22.27 -9.68 -8.23
C ASP A 210 -22.06 -9.77 -6.71
N CYS A 211 -22.21 -8.65 -6.00
CA CYS A 211 -22.17 -8.64 -4.53
C CYS A 211 -23.52 -9.02 -3.91
N THR A 212 -23.47 -9.91 -2.92
CA THR A 212 -24.63 -10.35 -2.13
C THR A 212 -24.87 -9.41 -0.95
N TYR A 213 -25.98 -8.66 -0.98
CA TYR A 213 -26.41 -7.87 0.17
C TYR A 213 -26.60 -8.76 1.41
N GLY A 214 -26.04 -8.32 2.53
CA GLY A 214 -26.06 -9.00 3.80
C GLY A 214 -24.94 -10.02 4.00
N ASP A 215 -24.08 -10.30 3.00
CA ASP A 215 -22.93 -11.18 3.21
C ASP A 215 -21.82 -10.45 3.99
N PRO A 216 -21.54 -10.86 5.25
CA PRO A 216 -20.51 -10.21 6.06
C PRO A 216 -19.09 -10.39 5.51
N ARG A 217 -18.82 -11.41 4.68
CA ARG A 217 -17.49 -11.57 4.05
C ARG A 217 -17.30 -10.68 2.83
N GLN A 218 -18.38 -10.09 2.33
CA GLN A 218 -18.36 -9.10 1.26
C GLN A 218 -18.56 -7.69 1.85
N PHE A 219 -19.42 -6.85 1.26
CA PHE A 219 -19.71 -5.50 1.73
C PHE A 219 -20.84 -5.42 2.76
N ALA A 220 -21.21 -6.55 3.39
CA ALA A 220 -22.26 -6.65 4.40
C ALA A 220 -23.54 -5.92 3.96
N THR A 221 -23.88 -4.80 4.59
CA THR A 221 -25.15 -4.11 4.37
C THR A 221 -25.07 -2.94 3.38
N MET A 222 -23.99 -2.78 2.61
CA MET A 222 -23.98 -1.78 1.53
C MET A 222 -24.92 -2.19 0.38
N THR A 223 -25.64 -1.22 -0.18
CA THR A 223 -26.53 -1.47 -1.33
C THR A 223 -25.72 -1.62 -2.62
N SER A 224 -26.25 -2.30 -3.64
CA SER A 224 -25.58 -2.39 -4.95
C SER A 224 -25.40 -1.01 -5.59
N GLY A 225 -26.36 -0.09 -5.41
CA GLY A 225 -26.24 1.28 -5.89
C GLY A 225 -25.14 2.07 -5.18
N ASP A 226 -24.97 1.87 -3.86
CA ASP A 226 -23.88 2.48 -3.11
C ASP A 226 -22.51 1.89 -3.46
N LEU A 227 -22.45 0.62 -3.83
CA LEU A 227 -21.22 -0.01 -4.32
C LEU A 227 -20.82 0.56 -5.69
N ASP A 228 -21.76 0.70 -6.63
CA ASP A 228 -21.49 1.33 -7.92
C ASP A 228 -21.03 2.79 -7.76
N TRP A 229 -21.67 3.53 -6.87
CA TRP A 229 -21.25 4.88 -6.49
C TRP A 229 -19.85 4.89 -5.87
N ALA A 230 -19.55 3.98 -4.93
CA ALA A 230 -18.24 3.93 -4.29
C ALA A 230 -17.12 3.60 -5.30
N ARG A 231 -17.38 2.73 -6.28
CA ARG A 231 -16.44 2.44 -7.36
C ARG A 231 -16.20 3.67 -8.24
N THR A 232 -17.27 4.23 -8.79
CA THR A 232 -17.19 5.26 -9.86
C THR A 232 -16.97 6.68 -9.36
N SER A 233 -17.45 7.01 -8.17
CA SER A 233 -17.41 8.37 -7.61
C SER A 233 -16.37 8.55 -6.52
N VAL A 234 -15.83 7.46 -5.95
CA VAL A 234 -14.82 7.51 -4.88
C VAL A 234 -13.50 6.88 -5.32
N LEU A 235 -13.48 5.59 -5.63
CA LEU A 235 -12.24 4.84 -5.89
C LEU A 235 -11.57 5.22 -7.22
N GLU A 236 -12.33 5.30 -8.32
CA GLU A 236 -11.79 5.72 -9.62
C GLU A 236 -11.26 7.17 -9.61
N PRO A 237 -11.97 8.17 -9.04
CA PRO A 237 -11.44 9.52 -8.90
C PRO A 237 -10.25 9.62 -7.95
N LEU A 238 -10.21 8.83 -6.88
CA LEU A 238 -9.06 8.74 -5.96
C LEU A 238 -7.79 8.34 -6.73
N ASN A 239 -7.83 7.23 -7.47
CA ASN A 239 -6.70 6.79 -8.29
C ASN A 239 -6.36 7.81 -9.38
N THR A 240 -7.35 8.45 -9.98
CA THR A 240 -7.14 9.50 -10.98
C THR A 240 -6.37 10.68 -10.40
N VAL A 241 -6.72 11.14 -9.19
CA VAL A 241 -5.99 12.24 -8.50
C VAL A 241 -4.54 11.84 -8.23
N ILE A 242 -4.32 10.65 -7.68
CA ILE A 242 -2.97 10.14 -7.38
C ILE A 242 -2.14 10.07 -8.66
N GLN A 243 -2.66 9.47 -9.73
CA GLN A 243 -2.00 9.37 -11.02
C GLN A 243 -1.64 10.74 -11.60
N GLN A 244 -2.58 11.69 -11.58
CA GLN A 244 -2.36 13.04 -12.12
C GLN A 244 -1.26 13.80 -11.36
N VAL A 245 -1.28 13.76 -10.03
CA VAL A 245 -0.27 14.44 -9.20
C VAL A 245 1.09 13.78 -9.38
N THR A 246 1.14 12.44 -9.42
CA THR A 246 2.37 11.67 -9.69
C THR A 246 3.00 12.09 -11.01
N ALA A 247 2.21 12.15 -12.09
CA ALA A 247 2.71 12.56 -13.41
C ALA A 247 3.21 14.01 -13.42
N ALA A 248 2.59 14.92 -12.65
CA ALA A 248 3.03 16.31 -12.54
C ALA A 248 4.41 16.46 -11.86
N HIS A 249 4.78 15.51 -10.98
CA HIS A 249 6.11 15.43 -10.37
C HIS A 249 7.13 14.64 -11.21
N GLY A 250 6.71 14.03 -12.32
CA GLY A 250 7.58 13.19 -13.16
C GLY A 250 7.86 11.81 -12.58
N ASP A 251 7.05 11.39 -11.60
CA ASP A 251 7.18 10.13 -10.89
C ASP A 251 6.44 8.98 -11.60
N THR A 252 6.65 7.75 -11.16
CA THR A 252 5.99 6.56 -11.73
C THR A 252 4.74 6.20 -10.93
N PHE A 253 3.59 6.07 -11.60
CA PHE A 253 2.36 5.54 -10.99
C PHE A 253 2.21 4.06 -11.33
N VAL A 254 2.09 3.21 -10.31
CA VAL A 254 1.73 1.80 -10.46
C VAL A 254 0.21 1.66 -10.31
N ASP A 255 -0.44 1.29 -11.40
CA ASP A 255 -1.87 1.05 -11.46
C ASP A 255 -2.20 -0.37 -10.96
N LEU A 256 -2.75 -0.47 -9.74
CA LEU A 256 -3.30 -1.72 -9.23
C LEU A 256 -4.74 -1.97 -9.67
N TYR A 257 -5.46 -0.94 -10.16
CA TYR A 257 -6.88 -1.01 -10.44
C TYR A 257 -7.15 -1.85 -11.69
N ALA A 258 -6.51 -1.56 -12.82
CA ALA A 258 -6.78 -2.30 -14.05
C ALA A 258 -6.43 -3.80 -13.96
N PRO A 259 -5.27 -4.23 -13.39
CA PRO A 259 -4.90 -5.65 -13.29
C PRO A 259 -5.77 -6.45 -12.31
N SER A 260 -6.34 -5.82 -11.29
CA SER A 260 -7.17 -6.51 -10.28
C SER A 260 -8.65 -6.64 -10.65
N ARG A 261 -9.05 -6.24 -11.87
CA ARG A 261 -10.40 -6.49 -12.37
C ARG A 261 -10.70 -7.99 -12.45
N GLY A 262 -11.89 -8.38 -11.96
CA GLY A 262 -12.28 -9.78 -11.81
C GLY A 262 -11.73 -10.47 -10.56
N HIS A 263 -11.10 -9.71 -9.66
CA HIS A 263 -10.58 -10.17 -8.37
C HIS A 263 -11.07 -9.30 -7.19
N SER A 264 -12.25 -8.72 -7.35
CA SER A 264 -12.92 -7.89 -6.35
C SER A 264 -13.28 -8.68 -5.08
N VAL A 265 -13.78 -7.99 -4.07
CA VAL A 265 -14.34 -8.61 -2.85
C VAL A 265 -15.47 -9.60 -3.14
N CYS A 266 -16.21 -9.41 -4.24
CA CYS A 266 -17.40 -10.19 -4.56
C CYS A 266 -17.12 -11.35 -5.51
N ASP A 267 -15.88 -11.47 -6.01
CA ASP A 267 -15.41 -12.63 -6.79
C ASP A 267 -15.07 -13.81 -5.86
N ASP A 268 -15.96 -14.09 -4.90
CA ASP A 268 -15.75 -14.99 -3.76
C ASP A 268 -16.03 -16.46 -4.07
N THR A 269 -16.17 -16.82 -5.35
CA THR A 269 -16.28 -18.21 -5.80
C THR A 269 -14.94 -18.92 -5.63
N GLY A 270 -14.63 -19.35 -4.41
CA GLY A 270 -13.43 -20.10 -4.07
C GLY A 270 -12.29 -19.23 -3.52
N THR A 271 -11.24 -19.03 -4.31
CA THR A 271 -10.00 -18.35 -3.86
C THR A 271 -9.60 -17.16 -4.72
N ASP A 272 -10.49 -16.71 -5.60
CA ASP A 272 -10.11 -15.83 -6.70
C ASP A 272 -10.20 -14.33 -6.35
N ASN A 273 -10.77 -13.99 -5.19
CA ASN A 273 -10.75 -12.62 -4.67
C ASN A 273 -9.34 -12.22 -4.19
N TRP A 274 -8.92 -11.00 -4.53
CA TRP A 274 -7.65 -10.42 -4.08
C TRP A 274 -7.82 -9.44 -2.91
N ALA A 275 -9.06 -9.09 -2.59
CA ALA A 275 -9.42 -8.33 -1.40
C ALA A 275 -10.50 -9.07 -0.60
N ASP A 276 -10.36 -9.04 0.72
CA ASP A 276 -11.36 -9.55 1.65
C ASP A 276 -12.31 -8.40 2.03
N GLY A 277 -13.62 -8.66 2.17
CA GLY A 277 -14.63 -7.66 2.50
C GLY A 277 -14.61 -7.21 3.96
N ILE A 278 -15.75 -7.14 4.64
CA ILE A 278 -15.77 -6.72 6.07
C ILE A 278 -15.04 -7.74 6.94
N PHE A 279 -15.21 -9.03 6.65
CA PHE A 279 -14.56 -10.13 7.36
C PHE A 279 -13.82 -11.08 6.42
N THR A 280 -12.57 -11.41 6.74
CA THR A 280 -11.88 -12.57 6.13
C THR A 280 -12.56 -13.88 6.54
N SER A 281 -12.96 -13.98 7.81
CA SER A 281 -13.55 -15.20 8.39
C SER A 281 -14.47 -14.85 9.55
N LEU A 282 -15.55 -15.63 9.71
CA LEU A 282 -16.45 -15.52 10.86
C LEU A 282 -16.07 -16.48 11.99
N VAL A 283 -15.40 -17.60 11.67
CA VAL A 283 -15.00 -18.63 12.64
C VAL A 283 -13.61 -19.20 12.29
N PRO A 284 -12.53 -18.77 12.98
CA PRO A 284 -12.50 -17.69 13.97
C PRO A 284 -12.79 -16.33 13.33
N LEU A 285 -13.28 -15.38 14.12
CA LEU A 285 -13.60 -14.04 13.65
C LEU A 285 -12.33 -13.27 13.26
N ARG A 286 -12.27 -12.80 12.02
CA ARG A 286 -11.14 -12.05 11.46
C ARG A 286 -11.67 -10.91 10.60
N TYR A 287 -11.30 -9.68 10.94
CA TYR A 287 -11.73 -8.48 10.23
C TYR A 287 -10.81 -8.22 9.04
N ALA A 288 -11.41 -7.73 7.96
CA ALA A 288 -10.67 -7.30 6.78
C ALA A 288 -10.92 -5.82 6.45
N TYR A 289 -12.13 -5.29 6.62
CA TYR A 289 -12.48 -3.90 6.28
C TYR A 289 -12.17 -3.47 4.84
N VAL A 290 -12.38 -4.39 3.88
CA VAL A 290 -12.12 -4.14 2.45
C VAL A 290 -10.64 -3.87 2.23
N HIS A 291 -9.81 -4.90 2.41
CA HIS A 291 -8.36 -4.83 2.27
C HIS A 291 -7.82 -5.98 1.42
N PRO A 292 -6.70 -5.77 0.69
CA PRO A 292 -6.06 -6.85 -0.05
C PRO A 292 -5.62 -7.98 0.88
N ASN A 293 -5.88 -9.21 0.47
CA ASN A 293 -5.31 -10.39 1.12
C ASN A 293 -3.91 -10.69 0.55
N ALA A 294 -3.26 -11.75 1.02
CA ALA A 294 -1.92 -12.12 0.55
C ALA A 294 -1.80 -12.27 -0.99
N ARG A 295 -2.87 -12.65 -1.70
CA ARG A 295 -2.84 -12.74 -3.18
C ARG A 295 -2.84 -11.35 -3.82
N GLY A 296 -3.70 -10.46 -3.35
CA GLY A 296 -3.71 -9.07 -3.82
C GLY A 296 -2.39 -8.36 -3.55
N HIS A 297 -1.76 -8.62 -2.40
CA HIS A 297 -0.43 -8.09 -2.13
C HIS A 297 0.68 -8.73 -2.97
N ALA A 298 0.58 -10.01 -3.32
CA ALA A 298 1.53 -10.65 -4.24
C ALA A 298 1.43 -10.07 -5.66
N ASP A 299 0.21 -9.76 -6.14
CA ASP A 299 0.03 -9.08 -7.43
C ASP A 299 0.57 -7.63 -7.40
N ALA A 300 0.24 -6.88 -6.34
CA ALA A 300 0.80 -5.56 -6.13
C ALA A 300 2.33 -5.59 -6.06
N ALA A 301 2.90 -6.60 -5.42
CA ALA A 301 4.35 -6.80 -5.35
C ALA A 301 4.94 -7.00 -6.75
N ALA A 302 4.35 -7.84 -7.58
CA ALA A 302 4.83 -8.08 -8.95
C ALA A 302 4.82 -6.81 -9.81
N LEU A 303 3.75 -6.01 -9.73
CA LEU A 303 3.63 -4.76 -10.49
C LEU A 303 4.60 -3.67 -10.00
N VAL A 304 4.78 -3.56 -8.68
CA VAL A 304 5.73 -2.60 -8.10
C VAL A 304 7.18 -3.06 -8.34
N GLU A 305 7.48 -4.35 -8.26
CA GLU A 305 8.79 -4.91 -8.58
C GLU A 305 9.19 -4.65 -10.04
N ASP A 306 8.28 -4.87 -10.99
CA ASP A 306 8.48 -4.54 -12.39
C ASP A 306 8.82 -3.05 -12.58
N ALA A 307 8.05 -2.18 -11.92
CA ALA A 307 8.32 -0.75 -11.93
C ALA A 307 9.66 -0.39 -11.28
N ILE A 308 10.11 -1.09 -10.23
CA ILE A 308 11.43 -0.90 -9.61
C ILE A 308 12.53 -1.26 -10.61
N LEU A 309 12.43 -2.44 -11.23
CA LEU A 309 13.43 -3.00 -12.14
C LEU A 309 13.49 -2.31 -13.52
N GLY A 310 12.45 -1.54 -13.86
CA GLY A 310 12.43 -0.67 -15.05
C GLY A 310 11.62 -1.20 -16.23
N GLY A 311 10.80 -2.24 -16.04
CA GLY A 311 9.99 -2.89 -17.09
C GLY A 311 10.77 -3.77 -18.07
#